data_AF-A0A9D6T2C0-F1
#
_entry.id   AF-A0A9D6T2C0-F1
#
_cell.length_a   1.000
_cell.length_b   1.000
_cell.length_c   1.000
_cell.angle_alpha   90.00
_cell.angle_beta   90.00
_cell.angle_gamma   90.00
#
_symmetry.space_group_name_H-M   'P 1'
#
loop_
_entity.id
_entity.type
_entity.pdbx_description
1 polymer ?
#
loop_
_entity_poly.entity_id
_entity_poly.type
_entity_poly.pdbx_seq_one_letter_code
_entity_poly.pdbx_strand_id
1 'polypeptide(L)'
;LVSPALTMRLLAEEQSLGTIELLLTAPVRDVEVVLGKFLSSVAVFLAMLVLTLYYPLILFLFGDPDPGPIWSGYVIFLLAGGAWLSVGLLTSSFSGNQIVSWVLAAGILLGLWFIGSAGDAVGGTTGSILNYLSLSEHLRDSRFGLIDTRDIIYFVSMIVTALFLTTRSLETRRWR
;
A
#
# COMPACT_ATOMS: atom_id res chain seq x y z
N LEU A 1 6.49 0.42 8.13
CA LEU A 1 7.10 -0.88 8.52
C LEU A 1 6.08 -1.87 9.12
N VAL A 2 5.00 -1.44 9.80
CA VAL A 2 3.92 -2.34 10.23
C VAL A 2 2.95 -2.69 9.09
N SER A 3 2.81 -1.82 8.10
CA SER A 3 1.92 -2.00 6.94
C SER A 3 2.18 -3.26 6.10
N PRO A 4 3.42 -3.68 5.78
CA PRO A 4 3.65 -4.91 5.04
C PRO A 4 3.28 -6.14 5.89
N ALA A 5 3.59 -6.12 7.19
CA ALA A 5 3.35 -7.24 8.10
C ALA A 5 1.86 -7.61 8.24
N LEU A 6 0.94 -6.65 8.09
CA LEU A 6 -0.51 -6.92 8.13
C LEU A 6 -1.03 -7.56 6.85
N THR A 7 -0.58 -7.13 5.67
CA THR A 7 -1.03 -7.73 4.39
C THR A 7 -0.38 -9.04 4.03
N MET A 8 0.87 -9.26 4.47
CA MET A 8 1.62 -10.46 4.10
C MET A 8 1.08 -11.72 4.76
N ARG A 9 0.29 -11.59 5.82
CA ARG A 9 -0.47 -12.70 6.41
C ARG A 9 -1.61 -13.15 5.50
N LEU A 10 -2.36 -12.24 4.89
CA LEU A 10 -3.67 -12.58 4.31
C LEU A 10 -3.67 -13.50 3.08
N LEU A 11 -2.60 -13.54 2.29
CA LEU A 11 -2.50 -14.44 1.11
C LEU A 11 -1.45 -15.54 1.31
N ALA A 12 -0.32 -15.24 1.95
CA ALA A 12 0.72 -16.24 2.18
C ALA A 12 0.32 -17.27 3.26
N GLU A 13 -0.48 -16.87 4.26
CA GLU A 13 -1.01 -17.79 5.27
C GLU A 13 -1.99 -18.78 4.60
N GLU A 14 -2.84 -18.32 3.66
CA GLU A 14 -3.72 -19.20 2.86
C GLU A 14 -2.97 -20.09 1.85
N GLN A 15 -1.86 -19.63 1.27
CA GLN A 15 -1.00 -20.51 0.44
C GLN A 15 -0.30 -21.56 1.30
N SER A 16 0.18 -21.19 2.50
CA SER A 16 0.83 -22.13 3.42
C SER A 16 -0.14 -23.16 4.00
N LEU A 17 -1.42 -22.79 4.16
CA LEU A 17 -2.50 -23.65 4.64
C LEU A 17 -3.18 -24.49 3.55
N GLY A 18 -2.78 -24.33 2.27
CA GLY A 18 -3.36 -25.06 1.13
C GLY A 18 -4.81 -24.68 0.79
N THR A 19 -5.40 -23.70 1.47
CA THR A 19 -6.81 -23.30 1.29
C THR A 19 -7.04 -22.58 -0.05
N ILE A 20 -5.97 -22.14 -0.71
CA ILE A 20 -6.04 -21.52 -2.03
C ILE A 20 -6.58 -22.49 -3.10
N GLU A 21 -6.36 -23.80 -2.96
CA GLU A 21 -6.90 -24.80 -3.88
C GLU A 21 -8.43 -24.96 -3.75
N LEU A 22 -8.96 -24.79 -2.54
CA LEU A 22 -10.41 -24.76 -2.25
C LEU A 22 -11.07 -23.48 -2.79
N LEU A 23 -10.37 -22.34 -2.78
CA LEU A 23 -10.86 -21.09 -3.36
C LEU A 23 -10.81 -21.09 -4.88
N LEU A 24 -9.77 -21.68 -5.50
CA LEU A 24 -9.62 -21.78 -6.95
C LEU A 24 -10.60 -22.78 -7.60
N THR A 25 -11.14 -23.72 -6.82
CA THR A 25 -12.18 -24.66 -7.26
C THR A 25 -13.60 -24.13 -7.05
N ALA A 26 -13.78 -23.05 -6.28
CA ALA A 26 -15.05 -22.35 -6.15
C ALA A 26 -15.35 -21.51 -7.41
N PRO A 27 -16.62 -21.34 -7.81
CA PRO A 27 -17.02 -20.58 -9.00
C PRO A 27 -16.94 -19.07 -8.76
N VAL A 28 -15.79 -18.57 -8.29
CA VAL A 28 -15.56 -17.16 -7.96
C VAL A 28 -14.57 -16.57 -8.95
N ARG A 29 -14.78 -15.31 -9.37
CA ARG A 29 -13.85 -14.62 -10.28
C ARG A 29 -12.57 -14.24 -9.52
N ASP A 30 -11.40 -14.44 -10.14
CA ASP A 30 -10.10 -14.09 -9.53
C ASP A 30 -10.02 -12.63 -9.09
N VAL A 31 -10.66 -11.73 -9.85
CA VAL A 31 -10.79 -10.30 -9.53
C VAL A 31 -11.53 -10.07 -8.22
N GLU A 32 -12.61 -10.82 -7.96
CA GLU A 32 -13.42 -10.67 -6.74
C GLU A 32 -12.65 -11.14 -5.51
N VAL A 33 -11.84 -12.19 -5.65
CA VAL A 33 -10.97 -12.69 -4.57
C VAL A 33 -9.90 -11.64 -4.22
N VAL A 34 -9.25 -11.06 -5.24
CA VAL A 34 -8.22 -10.03 -5.04
C VAL A 34 -8.81 -8.77 -4.41
N LEU A 35 -9.93 -8.28 -4.95
CA LEU A 35 -10.62 -7.09 -4.41
C LEU A 35 -11.15 -7.33 -3.00
N GLY A 36 -11.73 -8.50 -2.72
CA GLY A 36 -12.21 -8.86 -1.39
C GLY A 36 -11.09 -8.88 -0.34
N LYS A 37 -9.93 -9.44 -0.69
CA LYS A 37 -8.74 -9.43 0.19
C LYS A 37 -8.16 -8.03 0.37
N PHE A 38 -8.11 -7.24 -0.70
CA PHE A 38 -7.69 -5.85 -0.61
C PHE A 38 -8.61 -5.04 0.30
N LEU A 39 -9.92 -5.09 0.09
CA LEU A 39 -10.91 -4.40 0.92
C LEU A 39 -10.86 -4.85 2.38
N SER A 40 -10.68 -6.14 2.65
CA SER A 40 -10.51 -6.65 4.02
C SER A 40 -9.26 -6.06 4.68
N SER A 41 -8.15 -5.98 3.94
CA SER A 41 -6.90 -5.38 4.43
C SER A 41 -7.07 -3.89 4.71
N VAL A 42 -7.74 -3.17 3.80
CA VAL A 42 -8.04 -1.75 3.94
C VAL A 42 -8.97 -1.49 5.12
N ALA A 43 -9.97 -2.34 5.35
CA ALA A 43 -10.89 -2.21 6.48
C ALA A 43 -10.14 -2.34 7.83
N VAL A 44 -9.24 -3.31 7.95
CA VAL A 44 -8.38 -3.45 9.14
C VAL A 44 -7.48 -2.23 9.32
N PHE A 45 -6.90 -1.73 8.22
CA PHE A 45 -6.08 -0.52 8.25
C PHE A 45 -6.89 0.73 8.66
N LEU A 46 -8.11 0.86 8.16
CA LEU A 46 -9.04 1.93 8.51
C LEU A 46 -9.43 1.86 9.99
N ALA A 47 -9.70 0.67 10.51
CA ALA A 47 -9.96 0.48 11.95
C ALA A 47 -8.78 0.93 12.82
N MET A 48 -7.53 0.64 12.41
CA MET A 48 -6.34 1.14 13.09
C MET A 48 -6.21 2.67 13.00
N LEU A 49 -6.56 3.27 11.87
CA LEU A 49 -6.59 4.72 11.69
C LEU A 49 -7.66 5.39 12.56
N VAL A 50 -8.83 4.76 12.73
CA VAL A 50 -9.88 5.26 13.62
C VAL A 50 -9.44 5.24 15.09
N LEU A 51 -8.66 4.25 15.50
CA LEU A 51 -8.09 4.22 16.85
C LEU A 51 -7.09 5.37 17.09
N THR A 52 -6.37 5.82 16.06
CA THR A 52 -5.43 6.94 16.19
C THR A 52 -6.12 8.32 16.16
N LEU A 53 -7.38 8.43 15.75
CA LEU A 53 -8.17 9.67 15.82
C LEU A 53 -8.37 10.19 17.27
N TYR A 54 -8.09 9.37 18.28
CA TYR A 54 -8.03 9.80 19.68
C TYR A 54 -7.00 10.92 19.92
N TYR A 55 -5.86 10.91 19.20
CA TYR A 55 -4.81 11.94 19.36
C TYR A 55 -5.26 13.34 18.88
N PRO A 56 -5.79 13.51 17.65
CA PRO A 56 -6.38 14.78 17.21
C PRO A 56 -7.48 15.28 18.15
N LEU A 57 -8.31 14.37 18.69
CA LEU A 57 -9.41 14.75 19.58
C LEU A 57 -8.92 15.46 20.84
N ILE A 58 -7.84 14.96 21.46
CA ILE A 58 -7.17 15.64 22.59
C ILE A 58 -6.59 16.98 22.14
N LEU A 59 -5.96 17.03 20.98
CA LEU A 59 -5.37 18.27 20.44
C LEU A 59 -6.43 19.36 20.23
N PHE A 60 -7.61 19.03 19.69
CA PHE A 60 -8.72 19.98 19.54
C PHE A 60 -9.25 20.51 20.87
N LEU A 61 -9.16 19.72 21.94
CA LEU A 61 -9.59 20.12 23.28
C LEU A 61 -8.60 21.07 23.98
N PHE A 62 -7.30 20.98 23.68
CA PHE A 62 -6.24 21.65 24.45
C PHE A 62 -5.36 22.65 23.66
N GLY A 63 -5.39 22.66 22.33
CA GLY A 63 -4.31 23.28 21.55
C GLY A 63 -4.69 24.18 20.37
N ASP A 64 -5.98 24.43 20.08
CA ASP A 64 -6.44 25.16 18.87
C ASP A 64 -5.66 24.75 17.59
N PRO A 65 -5.62 23.44 17.25
CA PRO A 65 -4.85 22.97 16.12
C PRO A 65 -5.56 23.31 14.81
N ASP A 66 -4.78 23.62 13.77
CA ASP A 66 -5.32 23.83 12.42
C ASP A 66 -5.86 22.50 11.87
N PRO A 67 -7.18 22.40 11.57
CA PRO A 67 -7.78 21.17 11.08
C PRO A 67 -7.29 20.78 9.68
N GLY A 68 -6.81 21.73 8.87
CA GLY A 68 -6.43 21.48 7.48
C GLY A 68 -5.36 20.39 7.34
N PRO A 69 -4.16 20.56 7.94
CA PRO A 69 -3.08 19.57 7.91
C PRO A 69 -3.43 18.22 8.53
N ILE A 70 -4.34 18.20 9.51
CA ILE A 70 -4.75 16.96 10.20
C ILE A 70 -5.55 16.09 9.23
N TRP A 71 -6.63 16.63 8.66
CA TRP A 71 -7.50 15.88 7.75
C TRP A 71 -6.78 15.48 6.46
N SER A 72 -5.95 16.36 5.90
CA SER A 72 -5.13 16.01 4.74
C SER A 72 -4.17 14.87 5.05
N GLY A 73 -3.52 14.91 6.22
CA GLY A 73 -2.62 13.86 6.69
C GLY A 73 -3.31 12.51 6.74
N TYR A 74 -4.54 12.44 7.28
CA TYR A 74 -5.31 11.20 7.33
C TYR A 74 -5.68 10.65 5.94
N VAL A 75 -6.09 11.51 5.01
CA VAL A 75 -6.46 11.09 3.64
C VAL A 75 -5.25 10.55 2.90
N ILE A 76 -4.12 11.26 2.93
CA ILE A 76 -2.88 10.82 2.28
C ILE A 76 -2.35 9.54 2.94
N PHE A 77 -2.42 9.43 4.27
CA PHE A 77 -1.98 8.22 4.97
C PHE A 77 -2.84 7.00 4.63
N LEU A 78 -4.15 7.21 4.42
CA LEU A 78 -5.05 6.16 3.93
C LEU A 78 -4.68 5.69 2.52
N LEU A 79 -4.41 6.63 1.61
CA LEU A 79 -3.98 6.33 0.24
C LEU A 79 -2.61 5.63 0.19
N ALA A 80 -1.64 6.14 0.95
CA ALA A 80 -0.31 5.54 1.07
C ALA A 80 -0.37 4.14 1.70
N GLY A 81 -1.19 3.98 2.73
CA GLY A 81 -1.53 2.68 3.33
C GLY A 81 -2.06 1.72 2.27
N GLY A 82 -3.09 2.12 1.52
CA GLY A 82 -3.63 1.33 0.41
C GLY A 82 -2.58 0.89 -0.60
N ALA A 83 -1.68 1.78 -1.00
CA ALA A 83 -0.59 1.47 -1.93
C ALA A 83 0.41 0.45 -1.36
N TRP A 84 0.74 0.53 -0.07
CA TRP A 84 1.57 -0.48 0.59
C TRP A 84 0.88 -1.84 0.65
N LEU A 85 -0.41 -1.85 0.95
CA LEU A 85 -1.21 -3.07 1.03
C LEU A 85 -1.30 -3.76 -0.34
N SER A 86 -1.49 -2.99 -1.42
CA SER A 86 -1.54 -3.54 -2.79
C SER A 86 -0.20 -4.13 -3.24
N VAL A 87 0.93 -3.49 -2.89
CA VAL A 87 2.28 -4.05 -3.14
C VAL A 87 2.49 -5.34 -2.34
N GLY A 88 2.05 -5.37 -1.08
CA GLY A 88 2.09 -6.58 -0.25
C GLY A 88 1.32 -7.74 -0.90
N LEU A 89 0.10 -7.49 -1.37
CA LEU A 89 -0.72 -8.48 -2.09
C LEU A 89 -0.05 -8.97 -3.38
N LEU A 90 0.55 -8.06 -4.15
CA LEU A 90 1.29 -8.40 -5.37
C LEU A 90 2.47 -9.33 -5.08
N THR A 91 3.30 -8.98 -4.10
CA THR A 91 4.45 -9.85 -3.76
C THR A 91 4.02 -11.21 -3.23
N SER A 92 2.89 -11.27 -2.52
CA SER A 92 2.31 -12.51 -2.04
C SER A 92 1.71 -13.38 -3.14
N SER A 93 1.36 -12.85 -4.32
CA SER A 93 0.94 -13.68 -5.45
C SER A 93 2.12 -14.37 -6.14
N PHE A 94 3.31 -13.78 -6.05
CA PHE A 94 4.54 -14.35 -6.62
C PHE A 94 5.17 -15.42 -5.74
N SER A 95 5.11 -15.28 -4.41
CA SER A 95 5.78 -16.18 -3.48
C SER A 95 4.80 -16.96 -2.59
N GLY A 96 4.93 -18.28 -2.58
CA GLY A 96 4.16 -19.15 -1.67
C GLY A 96 4.74 -19.28 -0.25
N ASN A 97 5.85 -18.59 0.02
CA ASN A 97 6.44 -18.50 1.34
C ASN A 97 6.22 -17.10 1.90
N GLN A 98 5.63 -17.02 3.09
CA GLN A 98 5.34 -15.77 3.80
C GLN A 98 6.60 -14.93 4.06
N ILE A 99 7.72 -15.58 4.38
CA ILE A 99 8.99 -14.89 4.67
C ILE A 99 9.53 -14.24 3.38
N VAL A 100 9.49 -14.97 2.25
CA VAL A 100 9.98 -14.46 0.96
C VAL A 100 9.12 -13.31 0.46
N SER A 101 7.79 -13.44 0.57
CA SER A 101 6.85 -12.36 0.27
C SER A 101 7.15 -11.11 1.11
N TRP A 102 7.46 -11.31 2.40
CA TRP A 102 7.81 -10.24 3.31
C TRP A 102 9.07 -9.48 2.90
N VAL A 103 10.15 -10.21 2.63
CA VAL A 103 11.42 -9.62 2.19
C VAL A 103 11.26 -8.88 0.86
N LEU A 104 10.51 -9.44 -0.09
CA LEU A 104 10.30 -8.81 -1.40
C LEU A 104 9.55 -7.48 -1.30
N ALA A 105 8.41 -7.44 -0.60
CA ALA A 105 7.67 -6.18 -0.50
C ALA A 105 8.38 -5.18 0.41
N ALA A 106 9.09 -5.62 1.46
CA ALA A 106 9.97 -4.74 2.22
C ALA A 106 11.06 -4.13 1.30
N GLY A 107 11.70 -4.93 0.45
CA GLY A 107 12.70 -4.48 -0.51
C GLY A 107 12.17 -3.47 -1.51
N ILE A 108 10.98 -3.72 -2.09
CA ILE A 108 10.34 -2.80 -3.03
C ILE A 108 9.98 -1.47 -2.34
N LEU A 109 9.35 -1.54 -1.17
CA LEU A 109 8.93 -0.34 -0.43
C LEU A 109 10.12 0.48 0.08
N LEU A 110 11.18 -0.18 0.56
CA LEU A 110 12.41 0.50 0.94
C LEU A 110 13.12 1.11 -0.28
N GLY A 111 13.16 0.39 -1.40
CA GLY A 111 13.69 0.93 -2.66
C GLY A 111 12.98 2.22 -3.06
N LEU A 112 11.64 2.20 -3.10
CA LEU A 112 10.81 3.38 -3.40
C LEU A 112 10.91 4.49 -2.34
N TRP A 113 11.30 4.17 -1.12
CA TRP A 113 11.52 5.16 -0.08
C TRP A 113 12.82 5.93 -0.27
N PHE A 114 13.91 5.23 -0.64
CA PHE A 114 15.24 5.82 -0.81
C PHE A 114 15.49 6.35 -2.23
N ILE A 115 14.65 6.01 -3.21
CA ILE A 115 14.84 6.44 -4.61
C ILE A 115 14.84 7.96 -4.79
N GLY A 116 14.09 8.71 -3.96
CA GLY A 116 14.12 10.18 -3.98
C GLY A 116 15.46 10.75 -3.55
N SER A 117 16.06 10.21 -2.48
CA SER A 117 17.41 10.62 -2.06
C SER A 117 18.49 10.31 -3.11
N ALA A 118 18.30 9.24 -3.90
CA ALA A 118 19.16 8.93 -5.03
C ALA A 118 18.90 9.87 -6.23
N GLY A 119 17.65 10.27 -6.46
CA GLY A 119 17.24 11.22 -7.50
C GLY A 119 17.86 12.60 -7.30
N ASP A 120 17.85 13.09 -6.05
CA ASP A 120 18.50 14.34 -5.64
C ASP A 120 20.02 14.32 -5.86
N ALA A 121 20.66 13.16 -5.70
CA ALA A 121 22.09 12.99 -5.89
C ALA A 121 22.53 12.94 -7.37
N VAL A 122 21.68 12.43 -8.26
CA VAL A 122 21.97 12.30 -9.70
C VAL A 122 21.68 13.61 -10.45
N GLY A 123 20.60 14.29 -10.11
CA GLY A 123 20.17 15.52 -10.79
C GLY A 123 19.71 15.31 -12.24
N GLY A 124 19.34 16.40 -12.92
CA GLY A 124 18.86 16.40 -14.31
C GLY A 124 17.49 15.74 -14.51
N THR A 125 17.16 15.39 -15.75
CA THR A 125 15.88 14.74 -16.12
C THR A 125 15.70 13.38 -15.45
N THR A 126 16.79 12.63 -15.27
CA THR A 126 16.77 11.33 -14.57
C THR A 126 16.45 11.51 -13.09
N GLY A 127 17.00 12.54 -12.43
CA GLY A 127 16.67 12.89 -11.05
C GLY A 127 15.19 13.24 -10.85
N SER A 128 14.59 14.00 -11.78
CA SER A 128 13.16 14.33 -11.72
C SER A 128 12.24 13.11 -11.83
N ILE A 129 12.59 12.14 -12.68
CA ILE A 129 11.84 10.88 -12.82
C ILE A 129 11.95 10.04 -11.54
N LEU A 130 13.16 9.94 -10.98
CA LEU A 130 13.41 9.20 -9.73
C LEU A 130 12.67 9.83 -8.54
N ASN A 131 12.64 11.17 -8.46
CA ASN A 131 11.89 11.89 -7.44
C ASN A 131 10.38 11.72 -7.61
N TYR A 132 9.86 11.69 -8.84
CA TYR A 132 8.45 11.39 -9.08
C TYR A 132 8.05 9.96 -8.67
N LEU A 133 9.00 9.01 -8.75
CA LEU A 133 8.78 7.64 -8.31
C LEU A 133 8.90 7.49 -6.78
N SER A 134 9.38 8.51 -6.07
CA SER A 134 9.69 8.45 -4.64
C SER A 134 8.44 8.55 -3.78
N LEU A 135 8.21 7.53 -2.97
CA LEU A 135 7.14 7.54 -1.98
C LEU A 135 7.39 8.56 -0.86
N SER A 136 8.66 8.82 -0.55
CA SER A 136 9.05 9.69 0.56
C SER A 136 8.85 11.16 0.23
N GLU A 137 9.04 11.57 -1.03
CA GLU A 137 8.84 12.95 -1.49
C GLU A 137 7.34 13.33 -1.49
N HIS A 138 6.50 12.47 -2.07
CA HIS A 138 5.04 12.62 -2.01
C HIS A 138 4.50 12.68 -0.58
N LEU A 139 5.05 11.87 0.34
CA LEU A 139 4.70 11.93 1.76
C LEU A 139 5.29 13.14 2.51
N ARG A 140 6.29 13.82 1.94
CA ARG A 140 6.95 14.98 2.55
C ARG A 140 6.22 16.27 2.23
N ASP A 141 5.81 16.48 0.98
CA ASP A 141 5.03 17.65 0.55
C ASP A 141 3.66 17.71 1.25
N SER A 142 3.06 16.52 1.45
CA SER A 142 1.82 16.32 2.21
C SER A 142 1.87 16.77 3.68
N ARG A 143 3.04 16.98 4.30
CA ARG A 143 3.17 17.39 5.70
C ARG A 143 2.76 18.83 5.97
N PHE A 144 2.67 19.66 4.92
CA PHE A 144 2.28 21.06 5.02
C PHE A 144 0.77 21.30 4.85
N GLY A 145 -0.03 20.23 4.76
CA GLY A 145 -1.48 20.33 4.66
C GLY A 145 -2.02 20.60 3.25
N LEU A 146 -1.15 20.64 2.25
CA LEU A 146 -1.50 20.79 0.85
C LEU A 146 -1.69 19.40 0.23
N ILE A 147 -2.94 19.00 0.03
CA ILE A 147 -3.24 17.81 -0.78
C ILE A 147 -3.10 18.20 -2.25
N ASP A 148 -2.01 17.81 -2.89
CA ASP A 148 -1.91 17.95 -4.34
C ASP A 148 -2.67 16.78 -5.01
N THR A 149 -3.36 17.08 -6.12
CA THR A 149 -4.00 16.08 -6.97
C THR A 149 -2.97 15.10 -7.53
N ARG A 150 -1.72 15.55 -7.72
CA ARG A 150 -0.60 14.70 -8.14
C ARG A 150 -0.37 13.54 -7.18
N ASP A 151 -0.52 13.76 -5.88
CA ASP A 151 -0.21 12.73 -4.89
C ASP A 151 -1.28 11.66 -4.84
N ILE A 152 -2.53 12.09 -4.93
CA ILE A 152 -3.68 11.20 -5.05
C ILE A 152 -3.54 10.33 -6.29
N ILE A 153 -3.25 10.93 -7.45
CA ILE A 153 -3.10 10.20 -8.71
C ILE A 153 -1.96 9.17 -8.60
N TYR A 154 -0.82 9.54 -8.01
CA TYR A 154 0.30 8.62 -7.83
C TYR A 154 -0.11 7.39 -7.00
N PHE A 155 -0.66 7.58 -5.80
CA PHE A 155 -1.04 6.46 -4.94
C PHE A 155 -2.16 5.60 -5.55
N VAL A 156 -3.17 6.22 -6.15
CA VAL A 156 -4.25 5.49 -6.84
C VAL A 156 -3.71 4.68 -8.02
N SER A 157 -2.82 5.25 -8.82
CA SER A 157 -2.20 4.54 -9.95
C SER A 157 -1.38 3.33 -9.49
N MET A 158 -0.67 3.47 -8.36
CA MET A 158 0.09 2.39 -7.74
C MET A 158 -0.82 1.26 -7.25
N ILE A 159 -1.94 1.60 -6.60
CA ILE A 159 -2.95 0.63 -6.13
C ILE A 159 -3.52 -0.15 -7.30
N VAL A 160 -4.01 0.55 -8.33
CA VAL A 160 -4.66 -0.06 -9.50
C VAL A 160 -3.67 -0.96 -10.25
N THR A 161 -2.45 -0.48 -10.49
CA THR A 161 -1.43 -1.27 -11.20
C THR A 161 -1.03 -2.52 -10.42
N ALA A 162 -0.83 -2.40 -9.11
CA ALA A 162 -0.49 -3.54 -8.28
C ALA A 162 -1.61 -4.59 -8.26
N LEU A 163 -2.87 -4.18 -8.05
CA LEU A 163 -4.02 -5.10 -8.04
C LEU A 163 -4.26 -5.76 -9.40
N PHE A 164 -4.05 -5.02 -10.50
CA PHE A 164 -4.14 -5.56 -11.85
C PHE A 164 -3.09 -6.66 -12.07
N LEU A 165 -1.82 -6.41 -11.68
CA LEU A 165 -0.76 -7.40 -11.77
C LEU A 165 -1.01 -8.61 -10.87
N THR A 166 -1.56 -8.42 -9.66
CA THR A 166 -1.95 -9.52 -8.76
C THR A 166 -2.98 -10.42 -9.42
N THR A 167 -4.01 -9.83 -10.05
CA THR A 167 -5.06 -10.58 -10.76
C THR A 167 -4.47 -11.41 -11.91
N ARG A 168 -3.63 -10.79 -12.75
CA ARG A 168 -2.94 -11.48 -13.86
C ARG A 168 -2.02 -12.61 -13.40
N SER A 169 -1.35 -12.41 -12.26
CA SER A 169 -0.51 -13.45 -11.64
C SER A 169 -1.33 -14.66 -11.19
N LEU A 170 -2.58 -14.48 -10.75
CA LEU A 170 -3.46 -15.57 -10.35
C LEU A 170 -4.06 -16.31 -11.56
N GLU A 171 -4.52 -15.57 -12.57
CA GLU A 171 -5.03 -16.15 -13.83
C GLU A 171 -4.01 -17.10 -14.46
N THR A 172 -2.73 -16.70 -14.48
CA THR A 172 -1.63 -17.50 -15.05
C THR A 172 -1.39 -18.81 -14.29
N ARG A 173 -1.62 -18.83 -12.97
CA ARG A 173 -1.45 -20.05 -12.16
C ARG A 173 -2.57 -21.06 -12.40
N ARG A 174 -3.79 -20.60 -12.71
CA ARG A 174 -4.94 -21.47 -13.01
C ARG A 174 -4.77 -22.24 -14.32
N TRP A 175 -3.92 -21.76 -15.22
CA TRP A 175 -3.69 -22.37 -16.55
C TRP A 175 -2.50 -23.35 -16.56
N ARG A 176 -1.79 -23.51 -15.43
CA ARG A 176 -0.74 -24.52 -15.24
C ARG A 176 -1.28 -25.66 -14.40
#